data_AF-A0A1V4REL9-F1
#
_entry.id   AF-A0A1V4REL9-F1
#
_cell.length_a   1.000
_cell.length_b   1.000
_cell.length_c   1.000
_cell.angle_alpha   90.00
_cell.angle_beta   90.00
_cell.angle_gamma   90.00
#
_symmetry.space_group_name_H-M   'P 1'
#
loop_
_entity.id
_entity.type
_entity.pdbx_description
1 polymer ?
#
loop_
_entity_poly.entity_id
_entity_poly.type
_entity_poly.pdbx_seq_one_letter_code
_entity_poly.pdbx_strand_id
1 'polypeptide(L)'
;MEKKVLLSEEQPGFGEGLLKALAMEPAEVVKTVKDSGIRGRGGAGFPAGLKWSLAADASSNVKYVVCNADEGEPGTFKDRVLIENYSRRLFEGMALLESLEGRAGLPRNKPPYPVSSGYLGKPTVINNVETFCAIPHIILNGAEWYFDLGVGECSGTKLFSISGDVERPGVYELPMGSPLEELLELAGADDVQAVQVGGASGRTIAAKDLGKPLSFKGLPPGGSVIVFDSSVEMTGVLENFMEFFVHESCGQCTPCREGTPQLLKAVEAVMSGAVSSIQELDDYFTLARVMKTTSKCGLGQTAANCFVDIITGFTEFHGDGHHHHGGDA
;
A
#
# COMPACT_ATOMS: atom_id res chain seq x y z
N MET A 1 18.35 -18.70 -0.38
CA MET A 1 17.45 -19.62 -1.10
C MET A 1 16.24 -18.81 -1.49
N GLU A 2 16.00 -18.57 -2.78
CA GLU A 2 14.93 -17.67 -3.24
C GLU A 2 13.57 -18.20 -2.79
N LYS A 3 12.95 -17.52 -1.83
CA LYS A 3 11.58 -17.78 -1.38
C LYS A 3 10.60 -17.05 -2.30
N LYS A 4 10.57 -17.43 -3.58
CA LYS A 4 9.63 -16.89 -4.59
C LYS A 4 8.47 -17.87 -4.78
N VAL A 5 7.27 -17.34 -5.02
CA VAL A 5 6.02 -18.11 -5.18
C VAL A 5 5.23 -17.63 -6.40
N LEU A 6 4.95 -16.34 -6.50
CA LEU A 6 4.15 -15.79 -7.59
C LEU A 6 4.98 -15.60 -8.87
N LEU A 7 6.29 -15.34 -8.73
CA LEU A 7 7.22 -15.17 -9.84
C LEU A 7 8.15 -16.39 -10.04
N SER A 8 7.91 -17.51 -9.35
CA SER A 8 8.71 -18.73 -9.53
C SER A 8 8.47 -19.39 -10.89
N GLU A 9 9.48 -20.07 -11.43
CA GLU A 9 9.35 -20.87 -12.66
C GLU A 9 8.41 -22.06 -12.46
N GLU A 10 8.45 -22.68 -11.28
CA GLU A 10 7.50 -23.71 -10.88
C GLU A 10 6.21 -23.08 -10.37
N GLN A 11 5.16 -23.18 -11.19
CA GLN A 11 3.81 -22.73 -10.89
C GLN A 11 2.88 -23.97 -10.81
N PRO A 12 1.82 -23.96 -9.99
CA PRO A 12 0.81 -25.02 -9.99
C PRO A 12 0.23 -25.32 -11.39
N GLY A 13 -0.51 -26.40 -11.57
CA GLY A 13 -1.35 -26.55 -12.77
C GLY A 13 -2.52 -25.56 -12.76
N PHE A 14 -3.03 -25.16 -13.93
CA PHE A 14 -4.22 -24.31 -14.01
C PHE A 14 -5.44 -25.03 -13.43
N GLY A 15 -6.13 -24.41 -12.47
CA GLY A 15 -7.34 -24.97 -11.86
C GLY A 15 -7.09 -25.99 -10.74
N GLU A 16 -5.85 -26.37 -10.44
CA GLU A 16 -5.56 -27.34 -9.38
C GLU A 16 -5.96 -26.84 -7.99
N GLY A 17 -5.71 -25.55 -7.71
CA GLY A 17 -6.10 -24.93 -6.45
C GLY A 17 -7.62 -24.87 -6.31
N LEU A 18 -8.31 -24.51 -7.40
CA LEU A 18 -9.77 -24.52 -7.46
C LEU A 18 -10.36 -25.92 -7.26
N LEU A 19 -9.84 -26.94 -7.95
CA LEU A 19 -10.30 -28.32 -7.81
C LEU A 19 -10.13 -28.83 -6.39
N LYS A 20 -9.00 -28.53 -5.74
CA LYS A 20 -8.78 -28.87 -4.34
C LYS A 20 -9.75 -28.13 -3.42
N ALA A 21 -9.97 -26.82 -3.63
CA ALA A 21 -10.90 -26.03 -2.83
C ALA A 21 -12.35 -26.53 -2.96
N LEU A 22 -12.78 -26.93 -4.17
CA LEU A 22 -14.12 -27.48 -4.42
C LEU A 22 -14.36 -28.85 -3.76
N ALA A 23 -13.29 -29.57 -3.42
CA ALA A 23 -13.36 -30.83 -2.69
C ALA A 23 -13.34 -30.65 -1.15
N MET A 24 -13.20 -29.42 -0.66
CA MET A 24 -13.20 -29.07 0.76
C MET A 24 -14.55 -28.46 1.18
N GLU A 25 -14.87 -28.52 2.47
CA GLU A 25 -15.99 -27.73 2.98
C GLU A 25 -15.63 -26.23 2.92
N PRO A 26 -16.56 -25.32 2.55
CA PRO A 26 -16.28 -23.89 2.46
C PRO A 26 -15.69 -23.29 3.75
N ALA A 27 -16.10 -23.81 4.92
CA ALA A 27 -15.55 -23.42 6.21
C ALA A 27 -14.06 -23.78 6.36
N GLU A 28 -13.64 -24.91 5.79
CA GLU A 28 -12.24 -25.36 5.79
C GLU A 28 -11.38 -24.51 4.86
N VAL A 29 -11.92 -24.07 3.71
CA VAL A 29 -11.25 -23.12 2.81
C VAL A 29 -11.01 -21.80 3.53
N VAL A 30 -12.05 -21.23 4.17
CA VAL A 30 -11.92 -19.98 4.94
C VAL A 30 -10.93 -20.14 6.09
N LYS A 31 -10.98 -21.27 6.81
CA LYS A 31 -10.03 -21.58 7.88
C LYS A 31 -8.60 -21.67 7.36
N THR A 32 -8.35 -22.36 6.25
CA THR A 32 -7.02 -22.49 5.64
C THR A 32 -6.45 -21.12 5.27
N VAL A 33 -7.25 -20.25 4.65
CA VAL A 33 -6.84 -18.89 4.30
C VAL A 33 -6.60 -18.03 5.55
N LYS A 34 -7.44 -18.18 6.58
CA LYS A 34 -7.27 -17.47 7.87
C LYS A 34 -6.01 -17.89 8.60
N ASP A 35 -5.77 -19.20 8.68
CA ASP A 35 -4.63 -19.79 9.38
C ASP A 35 -3.30 -19.49 8.65
N SER A 36 -3.33 -19.26 7.34
CA SER A 36 -2.13 -18.84 6.58
C SER A 36 -1.56 -17.49 7.03
N GLY A 37 -2.36 -16.67 7.71
CA GLY A 37 -1.97 -15.32 8.11
C GLY A 37 -1.89 -14.31 6.96
N ILE A 38 -2.36 -14.65 5.75
CA ILE A 38 -2.33 -13.72 4.60
C ILE A 38 -3.09 -12.42 4.92
N ARG A 39 -2.38 -11.31 4.72
CA ARG A 39 -2.92 -9.94 4.84
C ARG A 39 -3.13 -9.36 3.44
N GLY A 40 -4.16 -8.54 3.28
CA GLY A 40 -4.50 -7.93 1.99
C GLY A 40 -3.32 -7.16 1.39
N ARG A 41 -3.02 -7.43 0.12
CA ARG A 41 -1.81 -6.94 -0.57
C ARG A 41 -1.95 -5.58 -1.27
N GLY A 42 -3.12 -4.94 -1.18
CA GLY A 42 -3.39 -3.60 -1.72
C GLY A 42 -3.20 -2.45 -0.72
N GLY A 43 -2.16 -2.51 0.13
CA GLY A 43 -1.81 -1.42 1.06
C GLY A 43 -2.52 -1.43 2.41
N ALA A 44 -3.83 -1.70 2.47
CA ALA A 44 -4.59 -1.66 3.73
C ALA A 44 -4.20 -2.73 4.78
N GLY A 45 -3.58 -3.83 4.34
CA GLY A 45 -3.03 -4.84 5.25
C GLY A 45 -4.03 -5.55 6.16
N PHE A 46 -5.33 -5.53 5.87
CA PHE A 46 -6.33 -6.22 6.70
C PHE A 46 -6.23 -7.75 6.50
N PRO A 47 -6.32 -8.60 7.55
CA PRO A 47 -6.24 -10.05 7.39
C PRO A 47 -7.33 -10.59 6.45
N ALA A 48 -6.93 -11.26 5.36
CA ALA A 48 -7.88 -11.63 4.31
C ALA A 48 -8.85 -12.73 4.80
N GLY A 49 -8.35 -13.75 5.50
CA GLY A 49 -9.20 -14.82 6.03
C GLY A 49 -10.20 -14.34 7.09
N LEU A 50 -9.87 -13.33 7.89
CA LEU A 50 -10.83 -12.69 8.79
C LEU A 50 -11.94 -11.98 7.99
N LYS A 51 -11.57 -11.26 6.93
CA LYS A 51 -12.53 -10.60 6.05
C LYS A 51 -13.49 -11.60 5.39
N TRP A 52 -12.98 -12.76 5.00
CA TRP A 52 -13.76 -13.85 4.42
C TRP A 52 -14.71 -14.46 5.45
N SER A 53 -14.24 -14.72 6.68
CA SER A 53 -15.09 -15.19 7.79
C SER A 53 -16.26 -14.24 8.05
N LEU A 54 -16.00 -12.93 8.15
CA LEU A 54 -17.05 -11.94 8.41
C LEU A 54 -18.12 -11.90 7.31
N ALA A 55 -17.73 -12.06 6.05
CA ALA A 55 -18.67 -12.15 4.94
C ALA A 55 -19.41 -13.49 4.90
N ALA A 56 -18.74 -14.59 5.28
CA ALA A 56 -19.37 -15.90 5.41
C ALA A 56 -20.44 -15.92 6.50
N ASP A 57 -20.20 -15.26 7.63
CA ASP A 57 -21.12 -15.18 8.77
C ASP A 57 -22.30 -14.22 8.53
N ALA A 58 -22.21 -13.32 7.55
CA ALA A 58 -23.26 -12.35 7.29
C ALA A 58 -24.54 -13.03 6.77
N SER A 59 -25.69 -12.64 7.35
CA SER A 59 -27.02 -13.19 7.07
C SER A 59 -27.54 -12.74 5.70
N SER A 60 -27.04 -13.39 4.63
CA SER A 60 -27.52 -13.18 3.28
C SER A 60 -27.33 -14.41 2.40
N ASN A 61 -28.33 -14.71 1.58
CA ASN A 61 -28.29 -15.80 0.59
C ASN A 61 -27.49 -15.43 -0.66
N VAL A 62 -27.17 -14.15 -0.84
CA VAL A 62 -26.38 -13.63 -1.96
C VAL A 62 -25.23 -12.82 -1.37
N LYS A 63 -24.01 -13.17 -1.77
CA LYS A 63 -22.76 -12.52 -1.34
C LYS A 63 -21.92 -12.25 -2.58
N TYR A 64 -21.12 -11.20 -2.52
CA TYR A 64 -20.34 -10.76 -3.67
C TYR A 64 -18.88 -10.61 -3.33
N VAL A 65 -18.04 -10.71 -4.36
CA VAL A 65 -16.65 -10.32 -4.24
C VAL A 65 -16.24 -9.47 -5.42
N VAL A 66 -15.33 -8.57 -5.11
CA VAL A 66 -14.75 -7.64 -6.05
C VAL A 66 -13.25 -7.83 -6.03
N CYS A 67 -12.67 -8.08 -7.20
CA CYS A 67 -11.25 -7.93 -7.38
C CYS A 67 -10.92 -6.47 -7.66
N ASN A 68 -10.14 -5.87 -6.76
CA ASN A 68 -9.59 -4.55 -6.98
C ASN A 68 -8.33 -4.66 -7.84
N ALA A 69 -8.51 -4.43 -9.14
CA ALA A 69 -7.46 -4.27 -10.15
C ALA A 69 -7.25 -2.80 -10.55
N ASP A 70 -7.84 -1.86 -9.80
CA ASP A 70 -7.63 -0.42 -9.99
C ASP A 70 -6.34 0.00 -9.27
N GLU A 71 -5.21 -0.21 -9.96
CA GLU A 71 -3.86 0.11 -9.50
C GLU A 71 -3.58 1.60 -9.69
N GLY A 72 -4.22 2.45 -8.88
CA GLY A 72 -4.11 3.91 -8.98
C GLY A 72 -2.97 4.56 -8.18
N GLU A 73 -2.20 3.79 -7.41
CA GLU A 73 -1.15 4.33 -6.53
C GLU A 73 0.17 4.54 -7.32
N PRO A 74 0.75 5.76 -7.35
CA PRO A 74 1.95 6.07 -8.11
C PRO A 74 3.13 5.10 -7.87
N GLY A 75 3.76 4.68 -8.97
CA GLY A 75 4.87 3.72 -8.98
C GLY A 75 4.45 2.26 -8.75
N THR A 76 3.17 1.96 -8.54
CA THR A 76 2.70 0.58 -8.42
C THR A 76 2.35 0.04 -9.81
N PHE A 77 2.95 -1.07 -10.22
CA PHE A 77 2.64 -1.74 -11.50
C PHE A 77 2.68 -3.28 -11.39
N LYS A 78 2.64 -3.81 -10.17
CA LYS A 78 2.66 -5.25 -9.89
C LYS A 78 1.37 -5.92 -10.35
N ASP A 79 0.23 -5.22 -10.23
CA ASP A 79 -1.06 -5.78 -10.62
C ASP A 79 -1.15 -5.85 -12.14
N ARG A 80 -0.61 -4.84 -12.86
CA ARG A 80 -0.40 -4.94 -14.31
C ARG A 80 0.39 -6.19 -14.71
N VAL A 81 1.54 -6.45 -14.08
CA VAL A 81 2.36 -7.64 -14.37
C VAL A 81 1.61 -8.94 -14.08
N LEU A 82 0.83 -8.99 -13.00
CA LEU A 82 -0.02 -10.14 -12.67
C LEU A 82 -1.16 -10.33 -13.68
N ILE A 83 -1.80 -9.26 -14.14
CA ILE A 83 -2.88 -9.33 -15.13
C ILE A 83 -2.32 -9.77 -16.49
N GLU A 84 -1.20 -9.20 -16.93
CA GLU A 84 -0.57 -9.52 -18.22
C GLU A 84 -0.08 -10.97 -18.27
N ASN A 85 0.70 -11.39 -17.26
CA ASN A 85 1.42 -12.68 -17.31
C ASN A 85 0.68 -13.81 -16.59
N TYR A 86 -0.22 -13.49 -15.66
CA TYR A 86 -0.85 -14.45 -14.76
C TYR A 86 -2.38 -14.30 -14.69
N SER A 87 -3.03 -13.70 -15.71
CA SER A 87 -4.49 -13.53 -15.79
C SER A 87 -5.28 -14.79 -15.46
N ARG A 88 -4.80 -15.97 -15.89
CA ARG A 88 -5.44 -17.25 -15.59
C ARG A 88 -5.54 -17.53 -14.08
N ARG A 89 -4.56 -17.12 -13.28
CA ARG A 89 -4.55 -17.26 -11.81
C ARG A 89 -5.47 -16.25 -11.14
N LEU A 90 -5.46 -15.03 -11.66
CA LEU A 90 -6.40 -14.01 -11.23
C LEU A 90 -7.84 -14.53 -11.45
N PHE A 91 -8.14 -15.05 -12.64
CA PHE A 91 -9.43 -15.66 -12.92
C PHE A 91 -9.68 -16.94 -12.13
N GLU A 92 -8.69 -17.76 -11.77
CA GLU A 92 -8.88 -18.90 -10.86
C GLU A 92 -9.29 -18.44 -9.44
N GLY A 93 -8.66 -17.38 -8.94
CA GLY A 93 -9.01 -16.76 -7.65
C GLY A 93 -10.31 -15.94 -7.69
N MET A 94 -10.65 -15.36 -8.84
CA MET A 94 -11.87 -14.57 -9.07
C MET A 94 -13.07 -15.40 -9.49
N ALA A 95 -12.90 -16.51 -10.22
CA ALA A 95 -13.98 -17.43 -10.63
C ALA A 95 -14.67 -18.07 -9.44
N LEU A 96 -14.09 -17.94 -8.25
CA LEU A 96 -14.78 -18.21 -7.01
C LEU A 96 -15.97 -17.25 -6.80
N LEU A 97 -15.97 -15.99 -7.27
CA LEU A 97 -16.90 -14.96 -6.83
C LEU A 97 -17.06 -13.79 -7.86
N GLU A 98 -18.09 -13.88 -8.71
CA GLU A 98 -18.28 -13.10 -9.95
C GLU A 98 -19.09 -11.78 -9.82
N SER A 99 -18.40 -10.71 -10.25
CA SER A 99 -18.75 -9.60 -11.18
C SER A 99 -20.04 -8.76 -11.07
N LEU A 100 -19.84 -7.43 -11.03
CA LEU A 100 -20.82 -6.40 -10.70
C LEU A 100 -20.35 -4.98 -11.09
N GLU A 101 -21.15 -3.91 -11.09
CA GLU A 101 -22.27 -3.49 -11.96
C GLU A 101 -22.12 -1.95 -12.13
N GLY A 102 -21.08 -1.48 -12.81
CA GLY A 102 -21.10 -0.15 -13.48
C GLY A 102 -21.54 1.09 -12.67
N ARG A 103 -21.21 1.20 -11.37
CA ARG A 103 -21.45 2.42 -10.55
C ARG A 103 -20.14 3.14 -10.24
N ALA A 104 -20.23 4.47 -10.05
CA ALA A 104 -19.09 5.29 -9.66
C ALA A 104 -18.52 4.92 -8.26
N GLY A 105 -17.20 4.76 -8.16
CA GLY A 105 -16.48 4.21 -7.00
C GLY A 105 -16.23 5.18 -5.84
N LEU A 106 -17.27 5.74 -5.22
CA LEU A 106 -17.11 6.66 -4.08
C LEU A 106 -16.96 5.93 -2.72
N PRO A 107 -16.07 6.40 -1.81
CA PRO A 107 -15.98 5.88 -0.45
C PRO A 107 -17.27 6.06 0.38
N ARG A 108 -17.68 5.00 1.09
CA ARG A 108 -18.87 5.03 1.98
C ARG A 108 -18.49 5.39 3.43
N ASN A 109 -19.43 6.00 4.17
CA ASN A 109 -19.28 6.13 5.62
C ASN A 109 -19.27 4.73 6.24
N LYS A 110 -18.29 4.44 7.09
CA LYS A 110 -18.22 3.21 7.88
C LYS A 110 -18.60 3.55 9.32
N PRO A 111 -19.44 2.74 9.99
CA PRO A 111 -20.24 1.62 9.49
C PRO A 111 -21.42 2.04 8.58
N PRO A 112 -22.00 1.11 7.76
CA PRO A 112 -21.68 -0.32 7.68
C PRO A 112 -20.41 -0.62 6.86
N TYR A 113 -19.70 -1.70 7.24
CA TYR A 113 -18.55 -2.18 6.49
C TYR A 113 -19.02 -2.99 5.25
N PRO A 114 -18.24 -3.05 4.16
CA PRO A 114 -18.63 -3.80 2.96
C PRO A 114 -18.95 -5.27 3.24
N VAL A 115 -18.26 -5.90 4.19
CA VAL A 115 -18.50 -7.30 4.58
C VAL A 115 -19.88 -7.54 5.19
N SER A 116 -20.55 -6.51 5.73
CA SER A 116 -21.94 -6.62 6.20
C SER A 116 -22.92 -6.06 5.19
N SER A 117 -22.64 -4.89 4.61
CA SER A 117 -23.47 -4.28 3.57
C SER A 117 -22.62 -3.47 2.59
N GLY A 118 -22.20 -4.14 1.51
CA GLY A 118 -21.41 -3.59 0.43
C GLY A 118 -22.23 -3.46 -0.85
N TYR A 119 -21.88 -4.27 -1.84
CA TYR A 119 -22.50 -4.23 -3.16
C TYR A 119 -23.99 -4.62 -3.11
N LEU A 120 -24.86 -3.81 -3.75
CA LEU A 120 -26.34 -3.91 -3.68
C LEU A 120 -26.89 -4.11 -2.25
N GLY A 121 -26.19 -3.56 -1.26
CA GLY A 121 -26.54 -3.72 0.16
C GLY A 121 -26.26 -5.13 0.72
N LYS A 122 -25.65 -6.01 -0.07
CA LYS A 122 -25.29 -7.38 0.30
C LYS A 122 -23.86 -7.44 0.84
N PRO A 123 -23.53 -8.47 1.65
CA PRO A 123 -22.16 -8.74 2.09
C PRO A 123 -21.19 -8.79 0.90
N THR A 124 -20.10 -8.04 0.98
CA THR A 124 -19.11 -7.94 -0.10
C THR A 124 -17.69 -7.93 0.42
N VAL A 125 -16.88 -8.84 -0.12
CA VAL A 125 -15.44 -8.86 0.12
C VAL A 125 -14.73 -8.19 -1.06
N ILE A 126 -13.72 -7.39 -0.76
CA ILE A 126 -12.89 -6.75 -1.78
C ILE A 126 -11.44 -7.19 -1.53
N ASN A 127 -10.80 -7.84 -2.48
CA ASN A 127 -9.41 -8.28 -2.36
C ASN A 127 -8.62 -7.75 -3.57
N ASN A 128 -7.31 -7.53 -3.38
CA ASN A 128 -6.41 -7.08 -4.45
C ASN A 128 -5.99 -8.28 -5.32
N VAL A 129 -5.60 -8.02 -6.57
CA VAL A 129 -5.13 -9.00 -7.56
C VAL A 129 -4.10 -9.96 -6.95
N GLU A 130 -3.02 -9.43 -6.37
CA GLU A 130 -1.96 -10.23 -5.75
C GLU A 130 -2.47 -11.12 -4.61
N THR A 131 -3.50 -10.68 -3.89
CA THR A 131 -4.12 -11.52 -2.85
C THR A 131 -4.79 -12.74 -3.46
N PHE A 132 -5.51 -12.58 -4.58
CA PHE A 132 -6.14 -13.70 -5.28
C PHE A 132 -5.12 -14.66 -5.87
N CYS A 133 -4.06 -14.14 -6.48
CA CYS A 133 -3.00 -14.98 -7.04
C CYS A 133 -2.31 -15.84 -5.98
N ALA A 134 -2.21 -15.39 -4.73
CA ALA A 134 -1.61 -16.17 -3.65
C ALA A 134 -2.50 -17.33 -3.14
N ILE A 135 -3.84 -17.22 -3.24
CA ILE A 135 -4.78 -18.19 -2.65
C ILE A 135 -4.59 -19.61 -3.19
N PRO A 136 -4.50 -19.86 -4.52
CA PRO A 136 -4.28 -21.22 -5.03
C PRO A 136 -3.05 -21.90 -4.42
N HIS A 137 -1.94 -21.17 -4.26
CA HIS A 137 -0.73 -21.72 -3.64
C HIS A 137 -0.93 -22.08 -2.16
N ILE A 138 -1.66 -21.24 -1.41
CA ILE A 138 -2.00 -21.51 -0.01
C ILE A 138 -2.89 -22.75 0.10
N ILE A 139 -3.89 -22.88 -0.77
CA ILE A 139 -4.79 -24.04 -0.75
C ILE A 139 -4.03 -25.33 -1.08
N LEU A 140 -3.13 -25.29 -2.07
CA LEU A 140 -2.36 -26.45 -2.49
C LEU A 140 -1.34 -26.91 -1.44
N ASN A 141 -0.57 -25.99 -0.89
CA ASN A 141 0.57 -26.30 -0.02
C ASN A 141 0.26 -26.20 1.48
N GLY A 142 -0.85 -25.57 1.86
CA GLY A 142 -1.29 -25.41 3.24
C GLY A 142 -0.88 -24.07 3.89
N ALA A 143 -1.48 -23.80 5.04
CA ALA A 143 -1.32 -22.55 5.79
C ALA A 143 0.08 -22.37 6.38
N GLU A 144 0.63 -23.43 7.00
CA GLU A 144 1.97 -23.44 7.62
C GLU A 144 3.05 -23.15 6.58
N TRP A 145 2.96 -23.80 5.42
CA TRP A 145 3.86 -23.54 4.29
C TRP A 145 3.91 -22.05 3.91
N TYR A 146 2.75 -21.39 3.80
CA TYR A 146 2.71 -19.99 3.42
C TYR A 146 3.25 -19.07 4.52
N PHE A 147 3.01 -19.42 5.79
CA PHE A 147 3.55 -18.68 6.92
C PHE A 147 5.09 -18.69 6.91
N ASP A 148 5.70 -19.86 6.68
CA ASP A 148 7.15 -20.06 6.68
C ASP A 148 7.91 -19.33 5.56
N LEU A 149 7.19 -18.84 4.54
CA LEU A 149 7.78 -18.03 3.48
C LEU A 149 8.24 -16.65 3.96
N GLY A 150 7.61 -16.08 4.98
CA GLY A 150 7.98 -14.76 5.49
C GLY A 150 9.22 -14.78 6.38
N VAL A 151 9.52 -13.62 6.96
CA VAL A 151 10.62 -13.41 7.91
C VAL A 151 10.07 -13.04 9.28
N GLY A 152 10.52 -13.74 10.31
CA GLY A 152 10.06 -13.53 11.69
C GLY A 152 8.57 -13.81 11.84
N GLU A 153 7.79 -12.80 12.26
CA GLU A 153 6.33 -12.90 12.43
C GLU A 153 5.54 -12.53 11.15
N CYS A 154 6.23 -12.24 10.05
CA CYS A 154 5.60 -11.91 8.79
C CYS A 154 5.21 -13.19 8.04
N SER A 155 4.05 -13.18 7.37
CA SER A 155 3.55 -14.32 6.60
C SER A 155 3.58 -14.05 5.08
N GLY A 156 4.04 -15.06 4.34
CA GLY A 156 4.04 -15.10 2.88
C GLY A 156 5.11 -14.25 2.22
N THR A 157 5.01 -14.18 0.90
CA THR A 157 5.80 -13.30 0.03
C THR A 157 5.00 -12.04 -0.34
N LYS A 158 5.70 -11.06 -0.91
CA LYS A 158 5.13 -9.81 -1.42
C LYS A 158 5.81 -9.42 -2.74
N LEU A 159 5.01 -8.93 -3.68
CA LEU A 159 5.51 -8.29 -4.90
C LEU A 159 5.80 -6.81 -4.66
N PHE A 160 6.98 -6.36 -5.04
CA PHE A 160 7.43 -4.98 -4.99
C PHE A 160 7.72 -4.49 -6.41
N SER A 161 6.99 -3.46 -6.84
CA SER A 161 7.28 -2.72 -8.08
C SER A 161 8.33 -1.68 -7.72
N ILE A 162 9.54 -1.83 -8.27
CA ILE A 162 10.63 -0.87 -8.07
C ILE A 162 10.85 -0.03 -9.33
N SER A 163 10.98 1.28 -9.13
CA SER A 163 11.19 2.28 -10.19
C SER A 163 12.04 3.44 -9.67
N GLY A 164 12.29 4.43 -10.54
CA GLY A 164 13.15 5.57 -10.23
C GLY A 164 14.60 5.27 -10.59
N ASP A 165 15.53 5.78 -9.79
CA ASP A 165 16.96 5.75 -10.07
C ASP A 165 17.58 4.40 -9.67
N VAL A 166 17.32 3.39 -10.50
CA VAL A 166 17.84 2.02 -10.36
C VAL A 166 18.24 1.46 -11.72
N GLU A 167 19.25 0.58 -11.75
CA GLU A 167 19.70 -0.06 -12.99
C GLU A 167 18.61 -0.97 -13.59
N ARG A 168 17.86 -1.68 -12.74
CA ARG A 168 16.91 -2.72 -13.14
C ARG A 168 15.52 -2.48 -12.55
N PRO A 169 14.76 -1.50 -13.07
CA PRO A 169 13.37 -1.29 -12.64
C PRO A 169 12.51 -2.49 -13.04
N GLY A 170 11.57 -2.88 -12.18
CA GLY A 170 10.79 -4.11 -12.41
C GLY A 170 9.94 -4.53 -11.22
N VAL A 171 9.39 -5.75 -11.29
CA VAL A 171 8.66 -6.36 -10.17
C VAL A 171 9.51 -7.46 -9.57
N TYR A 172 9.76 -7.34 -8.27
CA TYR A 172 10.55 -8.30 -7.50
C TYR A 172 9.64 -8.97 -6.47
N GLU A 173 9.82 -10.27 -6.28
CA GLU A 173 9.16 -11.01 -5.21
C GLU A 173 10.15 -11.29 -4.09
N LEU A 174 9.78 -10.86 -2.88
CA LEU A 174 10.57 -11.08 -1.67
C LEU A 174 9.70 -11.65 -0.54
N PRO A 175 10.30 -12.37 0.41
CA PRO A 175 9.69 -12.64 1.70
C PRO A 175 9.13 -11.38 2.34
N MET A 176 7.91 -11.47 2.87
CA MET A 176 7.40 -10.39 3.71
C MET A 176 8.31 -10.25 4.93
N GLY A 177 8.74 -9.03 5.25
CA GLY A 177 9.69 -8.76 6.32
C GLY A 177 11.16 -8.69 5.88
N SER A 178 11.47 -8.94 4.61
CA SER A 178 12.82 -8.69 4.08
C SER A 178 13.26 -7.24 4.31
N PRO A 179 14.57 -6.99 4.56
CA PRO A 179 15.13 -5.65 4.60
C PRO A 179 14.91 -4.91 3.27
N LEU A 180 14.69 -3.60 3.31
CA LEU A 180 14.58 -2.80 2.09
C LEU A 180 15.89 -2.83 1.29
N GLU A 181 17.05 -2.89 1.96
CA GLU A 181 18.38 -3.03 1.32
C GLU A 181 18.45 -4.22 0.35
N GLU A 182 17.88 -5.38 0.72
CA GLU A 182 17.85 -6.56 -0.15
C GLU A 182 17.14 -6.26 -1.49
N LEU A 183 16.05 -5.49 -1.45
CA LEU A 183 15.34 -5.09 -2.66
C LEU A 183 16.15 -4.10 -3.51
N LEU A 184 16.84 -3.15 -2.86
CA LEU A 184 17.67 -2.14 -3.52
C LEU A 184 18.87 -2.79 -4.23
N GLU A 185 19.54 -3.74 -3.57
CA GLU A 185 20.65 -4.51 -4.15
C GLU A 185 20.19 -5.31 -5.39
N LEU A 186 19.03 -5.98 -5.30
CA LEU A 186 18.46 -6.71 -6.42
C LEU A 186 18.15 -5.80 -7.62
N ALA A 187 17.68 -4.58 -7.35
CA ALA A 187 17.39 -3.60 -8.40
C ALA A 187 18.63 -2.89 -8.96
N GLY A 188 19.80 -3.04 -8.32
CA GLY A 188 21.00 -2.29 -8.69
C GLY A 188 20.85 -0.79 -8.42
N ALA A 189 20.37 -0.45 -7.22
CA ALA A 189 20.29 0.93 -6.76
C ALA A 189 21.65 1.38 -6.19
N ASP A 190 22.19 2.46 -6.73
CA ASP A 190 23.41 3.13 -6.26
C ASP A 190 23.08 4.59 -5.90
N ASP A 191 23.91 5.22 -5.06
CA ASP A 191 23.76 6.63 -4.65
C ASP A 191 22.38 7.04 -4.10
N VAL A 192 21.76 6.14 -3.33
CA VAL A 192 20.39 6.34 -2.82
C VAL A 192 20.33 7.47 -1.79
N GLN A 193 19.69 8.58 -2.16
CA GLN A 193 19.36 9.69 -1.27
C GLN A 193 18.07 9.40 -0.48
N ALA A 194 17.03 8.96 -1.18
CA ALA A 194 15.71 8.73 -0.62
C ALA A 194 14.98 7.56 -1.31
N VAL A 195 14.06 6.93 -0.59
CA VAL A 195 13.18 5.88 -1.12
C VAL A 195 11.75 6.13 -0.68
N GLN A 196 10.83 6.26 -1.64
CA GLN A 196 9.39 6.27 -1.39
C GLN A 196 8.88 4.83 -1.34
N VAL A 197 8.43 4.38 -0.16
CA VAL A 197 7.89 3.03 0.04
C VAL A 197 6.38 3.10 0.22
N GLY A 198 5.66 2.35 -0.61
CA GLY A 198 4.20 2.24 -0.61
C GLY A 198 3.48 3.28 -1.47
N GLY A 199 4.14 3.78 -2.52
CA GLY A 199 3.62 4.84 -3.38
C GLY A 199 3.56 6.20 -2.68
N ALA A 200 2.96 7.21 -3.32
CA ALA A 200 2.80 8.55 -2.77
C ALA A 200 2.12 8.55 -1.38
N SER A 201 1.17 7.64 -1.16
CA SER A 201 0.46 7.48 0.13
C SER A 201 1.32 6.88 1.25
N GLY A 202 2.47 6.31 0.89
CA GLY A 202 3.35 5.57 1.78
C GLY A 202 4.20 6.45 2.69
N ARG A 203 5.51 6.16 2.71
CA ARG A 203 6.51 6.86 3.53
C ARG A 203 7.73 7.18 2.68
N THR A 204 8.29 8.38 2.84
CA THR A 204 9.58 8.73 2.27
C THR A 204 10.67 8.45 3.29
N ILE A 205 11.65 7.64 2.92
CA ILE A 205 12.73 7.17 3.80
C ILE A 205 14.05 7.73 3.30
N ALA A 206 14.81 8.37 4.18
CA ALA A 206 16.16 8.85 3.88
C ALA A 206 17.19 7.71 3.95
N ALA A 207 18.33 7.89 3.29
CA ALA A 207 19.43 6.91 3.24
C ALA A 207 19.82 6.29 4.59
N LYS A 208 19.71 7.05 5.69
CA LYS A 208 20.04 6.58 7.06
C LYS A 208 19.10 5.50 7.62
N ASP A 209 17.93 5.31 7.01
CA ASP A 209 16.85 4.47 7.52
C ASP A 209 16.54 3.26 6.60
N LEU A 210 17.42 2.95 5.64
CA LEU A 210 17.22 1.89 4.63
C LEU A 210 17.22 0.46 5.20
N GLY A 211 17.85 0.22 6.35
CA GLY A 211 17.87 -1.12 6.98
C GLY A 211 16.53 -1.57 7.59
N LYS A 212 15.47 -0.78 7.49
CA LYS A 212 14.16 -1.13 8.07
C LYS A 212 13.46 -2.26 7.29
N PRO A 213 12.82 -3.22 7.97
CA PRO A 213 12.14 -4.33 7.30
C PRO A 213 10.84 -3.87 6.62
N LEU A 214 10.60 -4.38 5.41
CA LEU A 214 9.36 -4.22 4.64
C LEU A 214 8.26 -5.07 5.27
N SER A 215 7.56 -4.51 6.26
CA SER A 215 6.55 -5.20 7.06
C SER A 215 5.52 -4.23 7.63
N PHE A 216 4.33 -4.71 7.96
CA PHE A 216 3.27 -3.87 8.55
C PHE A 216 3.63 -3.28 9.93
N LYS A 217 4.70 -3.76 10.58
CA LYS A 217 5.24 -3.20 11.83
C LYS A 217 6.42 -2.25 11.59
N GLY A 218 7.16 -2.45 10.49
CA GLY A 218 8.28 -1.62 10.05
C GLY A 218 7.84 -0.63 8.96
N LEU A 219 8.42 -0.75 7.77
CA LEU A 219 7.99 0.02 6.60
C LEU A 219 6.75 -0.63 5.97
N PRO A 220 5.59 0.05 5.94
CA PRO A 220 4.38 -0.52 5.36
C PRO A 220 4.65 -1.04 3.94
N PRO A 221 4.42 -2.34 3.67
CA PRO A 221 4.86 -3.00 2.44
C PRO A 221 3.83 -2.74 1.33
N GLY A 222 3.64 -1.47 0.98
CA GLY A 222 2.89 -1.10 -0.20
C GLY A 222 3.61 -1.61 -1.46
N GLY A 223 2.87 -1.76 -2.55
CA GLY A 223 3.38 -2.44 -3.74
C GLY A 223 4.39 -1.66 -4.57
N SER A 224 4.68 -0.40 -4.22
CA SER A 224 5.52 0.54 -4.97
C SER A 224 6.73 0.95 -4.14
N VAL A 225 7.90 0.95 -4.75
CA VAL A 225 9.17 1.42 -4.20
C VAL A 225 9.82 2.32 -5.25
N ILE A 226 9.90 3.63 -4.98
CA ILE A 226 10.51 4.60 -5.90
C ILE A 226 11.82 5.07 -5.28
N VAL A 227 12.93 4.84 -5.97
CA VAL A 227 14.27 5.22 -5.52
C VAL A 227 14.63 6.57 -6.13
N PHE A 228 15.25 7.43 -5.33
CA PHE A 228 15.75 8.73 -5.75
C PHE A 228 17.24 8.85 -5.39
N ASP A 229 18.06 9.18 -6.39
CA ASP A 229 19.49 9.44 -6.18
C ASP A 229 19.77 10.88 -5.71
N SER A 230 21.04 11.23 -5.53
CA SER A 230 21.45 12.57 -5.06
C SER A 230 21.22 13.70 -6.07
N SER A 231 20.93 13.39 -7.34
CA SER A 231 20.64 14.37 -8.38
C SER A 231 19.20 14.89 -8.33
N VAL A 232 18.31 14.17 -7.63
CA VAL A 232 16.89 14.50 -7.52
C VAL A 232 16.64 15.51 -6.42
N GLU A 233 15.94 16.59 -6.77
CA GLU A 233 15.46 17.60 -5.83
C GLU A 233 14.14 17.13 -5.20
N MET A 234 14.15 16.88 -3.89
CA MET A 234 13.04 16.23 -3.20
C MET A 234 11.80 17.10 -3.03
N THR A 235 11.92 18.44 -3.03
CA THR A 235 10.75 19.33 -2.96
C THR A 235 9.94 19.32 -4.25
N GLY A 236 10.57 19.18 -5.43
CA GLY A 236 9.89 18.93 -6.69
C GLY A 236 9.19 17.57 -6.74
N VAL A 237 9.76 16.53 -6.11
CA VAL A 237 9.07 15.24 -5.92
C VAL A 237 7.83 15.42 -5.04
N LEU A 238 7.96 16.20 -3.96
CA LEU A 238 6.85 16.49 -3.06
C LEU A 238 5.73 17.27 -3.75
N GLU A 239 6.06 18.27 -4.57
CA GLU A 239 5.10 19.04 -5.37
C GLU A 239 4.26 18.10 -6.23
N ASN A 240 4.90 17.22 -7.00
CA ASN A 240 4.22 16.23 -7.85
C ASN A 240 3.29 15.30 -7.05
N PHE A 241 3.73 14.77 -5.91
CA PHE A 241 2.86 13.97 -5.04
C PHE A 241 1.67 14.76 -4.50
N MET A 242 1.86 16.02 -4.14
CA MET A 242 0.78 16.86 -3.66
C MET A 242 -0.21 17.23 -4.77
N GLU A 243 0.25 17.50 -6.00
CA GLU A 243 -0.61 17.68 -7.17
C GLU A 243 -1.46 16.43 -7.43
N PHE A 244 -0.86 15.24 -7.36
CA PHE A 244 -1.57 13.96 -7.45
C PHE A 244 -2.70 13.89 -6.41
N PHE A 245 -2.44 14.18 -5.13
CA PHE A 245 -3.47 14.13 -4.10
C PHE A 245 -4.56 15.20 -4.25
N VAL A 246 -4.23 16.36 -4.79
CA VAL A 246 -5.21 17.40 -5.13
C VAL A 246 -6.13 16.90 -6.24
N HIS A 247 -5.57 16.30 -7.30
CA HIS A 247 -6.32 15.82 -8.45
C HIS A 247 -7.17 14.58 -8.14
N GLU A 248 -6.62 13.61 -7.42
CA GLU A 248 -7.29 12.33 -7.11
C GLU A 248 -8.21 12.38 -5.89
N SER A 249 -8.26 13.52 -5.19
CA SER A 249 -9.23 13.72 -4.12
C SER A 249 -10.65 13.68 -4.66
N CYS A 250 -11.45 12.73 -4.19
CA CYS A 250 -12.88 12.66 -4.53
C CYS A 250 -13.72 13.85 -3.99
N GLY A 251 -13.12 14.77 -3.21
CA GLY A 251 -13.76 15.98 -2.71
C GLY A 251 -14.81 15.78 -1.60
N GLN A 252 -15.03 14.56 -1.14
CA GLN A 252 -16.16 14.25 -0.27
C GLN A 252 -16.06 14.83 1.16
N CYS A 253 -14.88 14.75 1.79
CA CYS A 253 -14.68 15.21 3.17
C CYS A 253 -13.84 16.49 3.18
N THR A 254 -14.28 17.48 3.96
CA THR A 254 -13.61 18.79 4.09
C THR A 254 -12.11 18.69 4.40
N PRO A 255 -11.63 17.90 5.37
CA PRO A 255 -10.20 17.84 5.67
C PRO A 255 -9.37 17.40 4.46
N CYS A 256 -9.83 16.44 3.66
CA CYS A 256 -9.11 16.02 2.45
C CYS A 256 -9.30 17.03 1.30
N ARG A 257 -10.54 17.50 1.05
CA ARG A 257 -10.86 18.39 -0.08
C ARG A 257 -10.15 19.73 0.03
N GLU A 258 -10.14 20.32 1.22
CA GLU A 258 -9.53 21.62 1.46
C GLU A 258 -8.09 21.48 1.95
N GLY A 259 -7.73 20.37 2.59
CA GLY A 259 -6.39 20.19 3.13
C GLY A 259 -5.35 19.91 2.06
N THR A 260 -5.64 19.08 1.04
CA THR A 260 -4.64 18.76 0.00
C THR A 260 -4.20 19.99 -0.79
N PRO A 261 -5.07 20.93 -1.23
CA PRO A 261 -4.63 22.14 -1.92
C PRO A 261 -3.85 23.10 -1.02
N GLN A 262 -4.14 23.14 0.29
CA GLN A 262 -3.41 23.98 1.23
C GLN A 262 -2.01 23.45 1.51
N LEU A 263 -1.85 22.12 1.60
CA LEU A 263 -0.54 21.51 1.68
C LEU A 263 0.27 21.69 0.39
N LEU A 264 -0.36 21.65 -0.80
CA LEU A 264 0.34 21.98 -2.06
C LEU A 264 0.87 23.41 -2.05
N LYS A 265 0.04 24.39 -1.63
CA LYS A 265 0.48 25.79 -1.47
C LYS A 265 1.63 25.93 -0.47
N ALA A 266 1.61 25.14 0.60
CA ALA A 266 2.71 25.13 1.56
C ALA A 266 4.02 24.68 0.90
N VAL A 267 3.96 23.67 0.03
CA VAL A 267 5.12 23.20 -0.74
C VAL A 267 5.63 24.29 -1.67
N GLU A 268 4.75 24.92 -2.45
CA GLU A 268 5.09 26.06 -3.33
C GLU A 268 5.74 27.22 -2.53
N ALA A 269 5.22 27.50 -1.33
CA ALA A 269 5.76 28.53 -0.45
C ALA A 269 7.14 28.16 0.11
N VAL A 270 7.37 26.88 0.46
CA VAL A 270 8.68 26.38 0.88
C VAL A 270 9.69 26.50 -0.27
N MET A 271 9.32 26.04 -1.47
CA MET A 271 10.20 26.07 -2.65
C MET A 271 10.59 27.49 -3.07
N SER A 272 9.67 28.44 -2.94
CA SER A 272 9.92 29.85 -3.26
C SER A 272 10.59 30.65 -2.14
N GLY A 273 10.82 30.04 -0.96
CA GLY A 273 11.32 30.75 0.22
C GLY A 273 10.34 31.77 0.80
N ALA A 274 9.05 31.62 0.49
CA ALA A 274 7.99 32.54 0.91
C ALA A 274 7.44 32.25 2.31
N VAL A 275 7.81 31.12 2.93
CA VAL A 275 7.41 30.81 4.32
C VAL A 275 8.05 31.82 5.26
N SER A 276 7.20 32.60 5.93
CA SER A 276 7.60 33.79 6.66
C SER A 276 8.07 33.51 8.09
N SER A 277 7.74 32.33 8.65
CA SER A 277 8.10 31.95 10.01
C SER A 277 8.01 30.44 10.25
N ILE A 278 8.68 29.95 11.29
CA ILE A 278 8.54 28.56 11.79
C ILE A 278 7.10 28.27 12.21
N GLN A 279 6.39 29.26 12.76
CA GLN A 279 4.99 29.11 13.18
C GLN A 279 4.07 28.81 12.00
N GLU A 280 4.30 29.44 10.85
CA GLU A 280 3.54 29.16 9.63
C GLU A 280 3.75 27.70 9.16
N LEU A 281 4.97 27.18 9.27
CA LEU A 281 5.26 25.79 8.96
C LEU A 281 4.58 24.82 9.96
N ASP A 282 4.56 25.17 11.24
CA ASP A 282 3.87 24.41 12.30
C ASP A 282 2.35 24.34 12.08
N ASP A 283 1.74 25.38 11.51
CA ASP A 283 0.33 25.40 11.14
C ASP A 283 0.04 24.38 10.03
N TYR A 284 0.92 24.23 9.04
CA TYR A 284 0.80 23.20 8.01
C TYR A 284 1.01 21.78 8.57
N PHE A 285 1.96 21.60 9.50
CA PHE A 285 2.09 20.32 10.22
C PHE A 285 0.83 20.01 11.05
N THR A 286 0.18 21.02 11.61
CA THR A 286 -1.09 20.85 12.32
C THR A 286 -2.19 20.42 11.36
N LEU A 287 -2.30 21.06 10.19
CA LEU A 287 -3.23 20.64 9.13
C LEU A 287 -3.00 19.18 8.72
N ALA A 288 -1.75 18.78 8.50
CA ALA A 288 -1.38 17.39 8.18
C ALA A 288 -1.92 16.39 9.23
N ARG A 289 -1.79 16.71 10.53
CA ARG A 289 -2.33 15.88 11.62
C ARG A 289 -3.86 15.86 11.63
N VAL A 290 -4.51 16.98 11.33
CA VAL A 290 -5.98 17.05 11.21
C VAL A 290 -6.47 16.18 10.05
N MET A 291 -5.84 16.28 8.88
CA MET A 291 -6.17 15.44 7.73
C MET A 291 -6.04 13.95 8.06
N LYS A 292 -4.93 13.57 8.70
CA LYS A 292 -4.65 12.18 9.11
C LYS A 292 -5.71 11.58 10.03
N THR A 293 -6.29 12.38 10.90
CA THR A 293 -7.22 11.92 11.94
C THR A 293 -8.69 12.06 11.56
N THR A 294 -9.03 13.06 10.77
CA THR A 294 -10.43 13.44 10.49
C THR A 294 -10.89 13.10 9.07
N SER A 295 -9.97 12.73 8.17
CA SER A 295 -10.34 12.28 6.83
C SER A 295 -11.11 10.97 6.85
N LYS A 296 -12.07 10.87 5.93
CA LYS A 296 -13.04 9.77 5.86
C LYS A 296 -12.45 8.45 5.34
N CYS A 297 -11.47 8.51 4.45
CA CYS A 297 -10.88 7.35 3.80
C CYS A 297 -9.35 7.36 3.87
N GLY A 298 -8.72 6.26 3.45
CA GLY A 298 -7.27 6.08 3.48
C GLY A 298 -6.52 7.20 2.76
N LEU A 299 -6.95 7.59 1.56
CA LEU A 299 -6.31 8.65 0.77
C LEU A 299 -6.14 9.94 1.58
N GLY A 300 -7.22 10.49 2.14
CA GLY A 300 -7.12 11.72 2.94
C GLY A 300 -6.36 11.54 4.26
N GLN A 301 -6.29 10.31 4.79
CA GLN A 301 -5.53 10.00 6.00
C GLN A 301 -4.01 9.91 5.73
N THR A 302 -3.63 9.57 4.50
CA THR A 302 -2.24 9.34 4.10
C THR A 302 -1.65 10.43 3.22
N ALA A 303 -2.47 11.28 2.60
CA ALA A 303 -2.03 12.32 1.66
C ALA A 303 -0.97 13.29 2.25
N ALA A 304 -0.97 13.48 3.56
CA ALA A 304 -0.01 14.35 4.23
C ALA A 304 1.31 13.65 4.64
N ASN A 305 1.45 12.33 4.41
CA ASN A 305 2.65 11.59 4.81
C ASN A 305 3.89 12.06 4.06
N CYS A 306 3.81 12.19 2.72
CA CYS A 306 4.93 12.67 1.91
C CYS A 306 5.33 14.10 2.28
N PHE A 307 4.35 14.97 2.55
CA PHE A 307 4.61 16.33 3.05
C PHE A 307 5.43 16.30 4.35
N VAL A 308 4.97 15.53 5.34
CA VAL A 308 5.68 15.45 6.62
C VAL A 308 7.10 14.91 6.42
N ASP A 309 7.24 13.82 5.69
CA ASP A 309 8.51 13.09 5.56
C ASP A 309 9.54 13.88 4.75
N ILE A 310 9.13 14.51 3.65
CA ILE A 310 10.05 15.25 2.78
C ILE A 310 10.46 16.57 3.42
N ILE A 311 9.51 17.32 4.00
CA ILE A 311 9.83 18.59 4.68
C ILE A 311 10.77 18.35 5.87
N THR A 312 10.48 17.39 6.76
CA THR A 312 11.40 17.12 7.89
C THR A 312 12.70 16.44 7.50
N GLY A 313 12.72 15.67 6.41
CA GLY A 313 13.90 14.90 6.00
C GLY A 313 14.88 15.66 5.12
N PHE A 314 14.39 16.59 4.28
CA PHE A 314 15.14 17.11 3.13
C PHE A 314 15.03 18.62 2.93
N THR A 315 14.31 19.35 3.79
CA THR A 315 14.30 20.82 3.73
C THR A 315 15.02 21.43 4.93
N GLU A 316 15.98 22.32 4.66
CA GLU A 316 16.64 23.10 5.70
C GLU A 316 15.92 24.44 5.86
N PHE A 317 15.29 24.65 7.02
CA PHE A 317 14.63 25.92 7.30
C PHE A 317 15.65 26.91 7.89
N HIS A 318 16.13 27.83 7.07
CA HIS A 318 16.97 28.94 7.51
C HIS A 318 16.06 30.07 8.02
N GLY A 319 15.49 29.89 9.20
CA GLY A 319 14.77 30.97 9.87
C GLY A 319 15.76 32.03 10.32
N ASP A 320 15.86 33.15 9.59
CA ASP A 320 16.49 34.37 10.10
C ASP A 320 15.71 34.82 11.34
N GLY A 321 16.31 34.57 12.51
CA GLY A 321 15.68 34.84 13.79
C GLY A 321 16.56 34.45 14.96
N HIS A 322 17.66 35.19 15.15
CA HIS A 322 18.38 35.23 16.41
C HIS A 322 17.42 35.22 17.61
N HIS A 323 17.57 34.24 18.51
CA HIS A 323 17.76 34.51 19.94
C HIS A 323 18.45 33.31 20.60
N HIS A 324 19.72 33.53 20.96
CA HIS A 324 20.33 32.85 22.09
C HIS A 324 19.39 32.94 23.29
N HIS A 325 18.93 31.79 23.78
CA HIS A 325 18.81 31.60 25.22
C HIS A 325 19.66 30.39 25.60
N GLY A 326 20.94 30.70 25.86
CA GLY A 326 21.70 29.93 26.83
C GLY A 326 21.01 30.05 28.18
N GLY A 327 20.93 28.93 28.88
CA GLY A 327 20.35 28.82 30.21
C GLY A 327 20.73 27.48 30.80
N ASP A 328 21.94 27.43 31.34
CA ASP A 328 22.35 26.48 32.36
C ASP A 328 21.33 26.47 33.52
N ALA A 329 20.83 25.29 33.89
CA ALA A 329 20.57 24.80 35.25
C ALA A 329 19.78 23.48 35.21
#